data_AF-A0A1H4X1R7-F1
#
_entry.id   AF-A0A1H4X1R7-F1
#
_cell.length_a   1.000
_cell.length_b   1.000
_cell.length_c   1.000
_cell.angle_alpha   90.00
_cell.angle_beta   90.00
_cell.angle_gamma   90.00
#
_symmetry.space_group_name_H-M   'P 1'
#
loop_
_entity.id
_entity.type
_entity.pdbx_description
1 polymer ?
#
loop_
_entity_poly.entity_id
_entity_poly.type
_entity_poly.pdbx_seq_one_letter_code
_entity_poly.pdbx_strand_id
1 'polypeptide(L)'
;MWNRHNDNDILDFALLWEPLGGPGPDNVAAAFAIDVREYHVRLGGAAKSQLARLQQGITSPERIYGLSTIAAFDRDLRTDG
;
A
#
# COMPACT_ATOMS: atom_id res chain seq x y z
N MET A 1 -18.49 4.83 3.81
CA MET A 1 -17.64 4.22 2.76
C MET A 1 -16.55 5.21 2.33
N TRP A 2 -15.86 5.86 3.29
CA TRP A 2 -14.97 7.01 3.05
C TRP A 2 -13.46 6.67 3.16
N ASN A 3 -13.10 5.48 3.69
CA ASN A 3 -11.70 5.10 3.90
C ASN A 3 -11.08 4.25 2.77
N ARG A 4 -11.88 3.55 1.95
CA ARG A 4 -11.33 2.60 0.96
C ARG A 4 -10.55 3.29 -0.16
N HIS A 5 -10.94 4.52 -0.53
CA HIS A 5 -10.20 5.31 -1.50
C HIS A 5 -8.86 5.73 -0.90
N ASN A 6 -8.90 6.29 0.31
CA ASN A 6 -7.72 6.72 1.08
C ASN A 6 -6.70 5.58 1.29
N ASP A 7 -7.14 4.36 1.62
CA ASP A 7 -6.21 3.24 1.84
C ASP A 7 -5.49 2.78 0.55
N ASN A 8 -6.17 2.86 -0.61
CA ASN A 8 -5.49 2.59 -1.87
C ASN A 8 -4.59 3.75 -2.31
N ASP A 9 -4.93 4.99 -1.95
CA ASP A 9 -4.08 6.15 -2.22
C ASP A 9 -2.78 6.07 -1.39
N ILE A 10 -2.84 5.54 -0.17
CA ILE A 10 -1.66 5.21 0.65
C ILE A 10 -0.77 4.18 -0.05
N LEU A 11 -1.37 3.14 -0.63
CA LEU A 11 -0.65 2.12 -1.38
C LEU A 11 -0.07 2.68 -2.69
N ASP A 12 -0.83 3.49 -3.43
CA ASP A 12 -0.39 4.16 -4.66
C ASP A 12 0.84 5.04 -4.37
N PHE A 13 0.78 5.80 -3.28
CA PHE A 13 1.87 6.65 -2.84
C PHE A 13 3.11 5.82 -2.46
N ALA A 14 2.96 4.77 -1.67
CA ALA A 14 4.08 3.89 -1.30
C ALA A 14 4.74 3.25 -2.53
N LEU A 15 3.95 2.79 -3.51
CA LEU A 15 4.42 2.15 -4.74
C LEU A 15 5.12 3.12 -5.70
N LEU A 16 4.64 4.37 -5.82
CA LEU A 16 5.28 5.39 -6.65
C LEU A 16 6.75 5.63 -6.25
N TRP A 17 7.01 5.48 -4.96
CA TRP A 17 8.25 5.92 -4.32
C TRP A 17 9.24 4.78 -4.03
N GLU A 18 8.81 3.51 -4.05
CA GLU A 18 9.67 2.34 -3.83
C GLU A 18 10.93 2.31 -4.72
N PRO A 19 10.87 2.61 -6.04
CA PRO A 19 12.07 2.63 -6.89
C PRO A 19 13.09 3.71 -6.53
N LEU A 20 12.68 4.72 -5.75
CA LEU A 20 13.49 5.86 -5.34
C LEU A 20 14.00 5.72 -3.89
N GLY A 21 13.75 4.59 -3.23
CA GLY A 21 14.01 4.39 -1.79
C GLY A 21 12.97 5.04 -0.87
N GLY A 22 11.99 5.73 -1.47
CA GLY A 22 10.79 6.32 -0.91
C GLY A 22 10.87 7.25 0.30
N PRO A 23 9.79 7.99 0.59
CA PRO A 23 9.68 8.75 1.81
C PRO A 23 9.50 7.77 2.97
N GLY A 24 10.27 7.99 4.04
CA GLY A 24 10.12 7.19 5.26
C GLY A 24 8.68 7.19 5.78
N PRO A 25 8.28 6.16 6.56
CA PRO A 25 6.92 5.99 7.07
C PRO A 25 6.33 7.25 7.73
N ASP A 26 7.16 8.02 8.43
CA ASP A 26 6.77 9.27 9.10
C ASP A 26 6.26 10.33 8.11
N ASN A 27 6.91 10.45 6.95
CA ASN A 27 6.55 11.44 5.93
C ASN A 27 5.23 11.07 5.26
N VAL A 28 4.98 9.79 5.06
CA VAL A 28 3.71 9.30 4.51
C VAL A 28 2.60 9.47 5.54
N ALA A 29 2.82 9.05 6.78
CA ALA A 29 1.86 9.23 7.87
C ALA A 29 1.45 10.71 8.03
N ALA A 30 2.43 11.63 7.97
CA ALA A 30 2.18 13.07 8.00
C ALA A 30 1.34 13.56 6.80
N ALA A 31 1.64 13.11 5.57
CA ALA A 31 0.89 13.51 4.37
C ALA A 31 -0.59 13.05 4.41
N PHE A 32 -0.85 11.92 5.07
CA PHE A 32 -2.20 11.37 5.23
C PHE A 32 -2.89 11.76 6.54
N ALA A 33 -2.24 12.60 7.37
CA ALA A 33 -2.71 13.02 8.70
C ALA A 33 -3.11 11.83 9.61
N ILE A 34 -2.31 10.76 9.56
CA ILE A 34 -2.46 9.54 10.38
C ILE A 34 -1.17 9.31 11.17
N ASP A 35 -1.20 8.42 12.16
CA ASP A 35 0.02 7.96 12.81
C ASP A 35 0.70 6.83 12.01
N VAL A 36 1.99 6.58 12.30
CA VAL A 36 2.81 5.58 11.59
C VAL A 36 2.26 4.17 11.74
N ARG A 37 1.66 3.85 12.90
CA ARG A 37 1.06 2.54 13.14
C ARG A 37 -0.22 2.38 12.31
N GLU A 38 -1.05 3.41 12.25
CA GLU A 38 -2.23 3.46 11.39
C GLU A 38 -1.83 3.37 9.91
N TYR A 39 -0.73 4.03 9.50
CA TYR A 39 -0.15 3.88 8.16
C TYR A 39 0.22 2.43 7.85
N HIS A 40 0.98 1.73 8.71
CA HIS A 40 1.35 0.33 8.48
C HIS A 40 0.13 -0.60 8.40
N VAL A 41 -0.85 -0.40 9.29
CA VAL A 41 -2.09 -1.20 9.29
C VAL A 41 -2.87 -1.00 8.00
N ARG A 42 -3.05 0.26 7.57
CA ARG A 42 -3.80 0.60 6.36
C ARG A 42 -3.07 0.14 5.10
N LEU A 43 -1.76 0.35 5.01
CA LEU A 43 -0.93 -0.09 3.90
C LEU A 43 -0.97 -1.62 3.75
N GLY A 44 -0.80 -2.35 4.85
CA GLY A 44 -0.89 -3.82 4.84
C GLY A 44 -2.30 -4.32 4.47
N GLY A 45 -3.34 -3.63 4.94
CA GLY A 45 -4.73 -3.93 4.57
C GLY A 45 -4.99 -3.71 3.07
N ALA A 46 -4.51 -2.59 2.52
CA ALA A 46 -4.63 -2.25 1.11
C ALA A 46 -3.87 -3.26 0.22
N ALA A 47 -2.62 -3.56 0.56
CA ALA A 47 -1.80 -4.54 -0.17
C ALA A 47 -2.46 -5.92 -0.21
N LYS A 48 -2.95 -6.43 0.94
CA LYS A 48 -3.68 -7.70 1.01
C LYS A 48 -4.96 -7.69 0.18
N SER A 49 -5.72 -6.58 0.22
CA SER A 49 -6.96 -6.46 -0.57
C SER A 49 -6.68 -6.46 -2.07
N GLN A 50 -5.62 -5.78 -2.51
CA GLN A 50 -5.21 -5.76 -3.92
C GLN A 50 -4.66 -7.12 -4.36
N LEU A 51 -3.84 -7.78 -3.54
CA LEU A 51 -3.35 -9.12 -3.84
C LEU A 51 -4.50 -10.13 -3.98
N ALA A 52 -5.49 -10.09 -3.09
CA ALA A 52 -6.66 -10.96 -3.17
C ALA A 52 -7.48 -10.70 -4.45
N ARG A 53 -7.62 -9.44 -4.87
CA ARG A 53 -8.29 -9.07 -6.13
C ARG A 53 -7.53 -9.57 -7.36
N LEU A 54 -6.21 -9.43 -7.36
CA LEU A 54 -5.32 -9.96 -8.41
C LEU A 54 -5.43 -11.48 -8.52
N GLN A 55 -5.42 -12.20 -7.39
CA GLN A 55 -5.60 -13.66 -7.35
C GLN A 55 -6.98 -14.10 -7.85
N GLN A 56 -8.00 -13.26 -7.72
CA GLN A 56 -9.35 -13.50 -8.24
C GLN A 56 -9.51 -13.11 -9.73
N GLY A 57 -8.43 -12.65 -10.39
CA GLY A 57 -8.49 -12.16 -11.77
C GLY A 57 -9.22 -10.83 -11.93
N ILE A 58 -9.58 -10.16 -10.83
CA ILE A 58 -10.23 -8.85 -10.83
C ILE A 58 -9.13 -7.80 -10.93
N THR A 59 -8.75 -7.47 -12.15
CA THR A 59 -7.84 -6.36 -12.45
C THR A 59 -8.68 -5.13 -12.81
N SER A 60 -8.51 -4.02 -12.08
CA SER A 60 -9.04 -2.75 -12.57
C SER A 60 -8.05 -2.21 -13.62
N PRO A 61 -8.48 -1.91 -14.85
CA PRO A 61 -7.61 -1.34 -15.88
C PRO A 61 -6.92 -0.04 -15.44
N GLU A 62 -7.54 0.68 -14.49
CA GLU A 62 -7.06 1.97 -13.95
C GLU A 62 -5.98 1.80 -12.88
N ARG A 63 -5.74 0.57 -12.38
CA ARG A 63 -4.83 0.28 -11.26
C ARG A 63 -4.05 -1.00 -11.53
N ILE A 64 -3.28 -1.01 -12.61
CA ILE A 64 -2.35 -2.11 -12.92
C ILE A 64 -1.14 -1.96 -11.98
N TYR A 65 -1.20 -2.66 -10.86
CA TYR A 65 -0.08 -2.74 -9.94
C TYR A 65 0.94 -3.80 -10.38
N GLY A 66 2.23 -3.50 -10.25
CA GLY A 66 3.29 -4.48 -10.39
C GLY A 66 3.15 -5.58 -9.33
N LEU A 67 2.81 -6.80 -9.76
CA LEU A 67 2.59 -7.95 -8.87
C LEU A 67 3.80 -8.21 -7.94
N SER A 68 5.01 -8.00 -8.48
CA SER A 68 6.28 -8.11 -7.77
C SER A 68 6.45 -7.07 -6.67
N THR A 69 6.02 -5.83 -6.91
CA THR A 69 6.14 -4.72 -5.93
C THR A 69 5.16 -4.91 -4.78
N ILE A 70 3.90 -5.30 -5.04
CA ILE A 70 2.94 -5.63 -3.98
C ILE A 70 3.43 -6.81 -3.13
N ALA A 71 3.99 -7.85 -3.76
CA ALA A 71 4.51 -9.01 -3.06
C ALA A 71 5.75 -8.69 -2.20
N ALA A 72 6.62 -7.79 -2.66
CA ALA A 72 7.74 -7.28 -1.88
C ALA A 72 7.25 -6.48 -0.67
N PHE A 73 6.30 -5.56 -0.84
CA PHE A 73 5.73 -4.78 0.25
C PHE A 73 5.02 -5.63 1.32
N ASP A 74 4.23 -6.65 0.95
CA ASP A 74 3.60 -7.56 1.94
C ASP A 74 4.65 -8.38 2.71
N ARG A 75 5.82 -8.65 2.12
CA ARG A 75 6.92 -9.35 2.79
C ARG A 75 7.63 -8.43 3.79
N ASP A 76 7.97 -7.21 3.39
CA ASP A 76 8.69 -6.26 4.24
C ASP A 76 7.84 -5.82 5.45
N LEU A 77 6.53 -5.62 5.24
CA LEU A 77 5.59 -5.33 6.33
C LEU A 77 5.40 -6.47 7.33
N ARG A 78 5.80 -7.71 7.00
CA ARG A 78 5.76 -8.85 7.93
C ARG A 78 7.06 -9.02 8.70
N THR A 79 8.16 -8.48 8.22
CA THR A 79 9.47 -8.61 8.87
C THR A 79 9.75 -7.51 9.91
N ASP A 80 8.99 -6.41 9.87
CA ASP A 80 9.11 -5.29 10.82
C ASP A 80 8.05 -5.32 11.96
N GLY A 81 7.44 -6.49 12.21
CA GLY A 81 6.39 -6.70 13.21
C GLY A 81 6.81 -7.55 14.41
#